data_AF-A0A316RCW6-F1
#
_entry.id   AF-A0A316RCW6-F1
#
_cell.length_a   1.000
_cell.length_b   1.000
_cell.length_c   1.000
_cell.angle_alpha   90.00
_cell.angle_beta   90.00
_cell.angle_gamma   90.00
#
_symmetry.space_group_name_H-M   'P 1'
#
loop_
_entity.id
_entity.type
_entity.pdbx_description
1 polymer ?
#
loop_
_entity_poly.entity_id
_entity_poly.type
_entity_poly.pdbx_seq_one_letter_code
_entity_poly.pdbx_strand_id
1 'polypeptide(L)'
;MNEKKKDNAFVRWTEKHAEIWKFIKFMIAGGGSSAVELVVHMVLLATVFKPFLDQPITNDALNMIGIESKGYLYTYLISTTVGYGIAFILNRKITFKADVNPTLSMILYAIMVVFTIFANGWIGSAMTTFAQGHNLTGGFWDMVIKLIGMAIPTLWTYPCNRFIIHRKKKPQITATEKEEA
;
A
#
# COMPACT_ATOMS: atom_id res chain seq x y z
N MET A 1 -25.63 -0.96 35.04
CA MET A 1 -25.75 -0.09 33.84
C MET A 1 -25.59 -0.97 32.61
N ASN A 2 -26.64 -1.06 31.79
CA ASN A 2 -26.93 -2.15 30.84
C ASN A 2 -25.84 -2.42 29.78
N GLU A 3 -25.20 -3.60 29.84
CA GLU A 3 -24.48 -4.21 28.72
C GLU A 3 -25.49 -4.74 27.67
N LYS A 4 -26.04 -3.85 26.84
CA LYS A 4 -26.56 -4.27 25.53
C LYS A 4 -25.39 -4.27 24.53
N LYS A 5 -24.48 -5.23 24.65
CA LYS A 5 -23.47 -5.49 23.62
C LYS A 5 -24.21 -5.95 22.36
N LYS A 6 -24.05 -5.17 21.30
CA LYS A 6 -24.64 -5.35 19.96
C LYS A 6 -24.53 -6.80 19.47
N ASP A 7 -25.64 -7.52 19.48
CA ASP A 7 -25.80 -8.85 18.89
C ASP A 7 -25.96 -8.74 17.36
N ASN A 8 -25.07 -8.00 16.71
CA ASN A 8 -25.09 -7.80 15.26
C ASN A 8 -24.35 -8.97 14.60
N ALA A 9 -25.01 -9.68 13.67
CA ALA A 9 -24.41 -10.74 12.86
C ALA A 9 -23.10 -10.31 12.18
N PHE A 10 -22.99 -9.02 11.83
CA PHE A 10 -21.77 -8.42 11.31
C PHE A 10 -20.61 -8.44 12.32
N VAL A 11 -20.86 -8.12 13.59
CA VAL A 11 -19.83 -8.14 14.63
C VAL A 11 -19.32 -9.58 14.83
N ARG A 12 -20.24 -10.56 14.97
CA ARG A 12 -19.88 -11.98 15.06
C ARG A 12 -19.08 -12.47 13.85
N TRP A 13 -19.44 -12.05 12.64
CA TRP A 13 -18.68 -12.40 11.43
C TRP A 13 -17.27 -11.78 11.43
N THR A 14 -17.14 -10.50 11.77
CA THR A 14 -15.84 -9.82 11.84
C THR A 14 -14.92 -10.40 12.92
N GLU A 15 -15.48 -10.94 14.00
CA GLU A 15 -14.74 -11.63 15.05
C GLU A 15 -14.34 -13.05 14.64
N LYS A 16 -15.27 -13.82 14.05
CA LYS A 16 -15.01 -15.17 13.54
C LYS A 16 -13.97 -15.18 12.42
N HIS A 17 -13.98 -14.15 11.57
CA HIS A 17 -13.08 -14.00 10.43
C HIS A 17 -12.11 -12.82 10.62
N ALA A 18 -11.47 -12.76 11.79
CA ALA A 18 -10.63 -11.63 12.19
C ALA A 18 -9.48 -11.30 11.21
N GLU A 19 -8.88 -12.29 10.55
CA GLU A 19 -7.83 -12.03 9.55
C GLU A 19 -8.40 -11.55 8.21
N ILE A 20 -9.56 -12.05 7.77
CA ILE A 20 -10.26 -11.54 6.58
C ILE A 20 -10.70 -10.09 6.82
N TRP A 21 -11.17 -9.77 8.02
CA TRP A 21 -11.53 -8.40 8.38
C TRP A 21 -10.33 -7.45 8.40
N LYS A 22 -9.15 -7.91 8.84
CA LYS A 22 -7.89 -7.14 8.73
C LYS A 22 -7.48 -6.94 7.28
N PHE A 23 -7.65 -7.96 6.44
CA PHE A 23 -7.41 -7.84 5.01
C PHE A 23 -8.36 -6.82 4.35
N ILE A 24 -9.66 -6.85 4.66
CA ILE A 24 -10.62 -5.86 4.16
C ILE A 24 -10.24 -4.44 4.60
N LYS A 25 -9.91 -4.25 5.88
CA LYS A 25 -9.43 -2.95 6.37
C LYS A 25 -8.15 -2.49 5.69
N PHE A 26 -7.23 -3.42 5.42
CA PHE A 26 -6.01 -3.15 4.67
C PHE A 26 -6.32 -2.68 3.24
N MET A 27 -7.23 -3.36 2.54
CA MET A 27 -7.67 -2.97 1.20
C MET A 27 -8.36 -1.60 1.20
N ILE A 28 -9.21 -1.32 2.19
CA ILE A 28 -9.87 0.00 2.34
C ILE A 28 -8.83 1.10 2.64
N ALA A 29 -7.88 0.83 3.53
CA ALA A 29 -6.80 1.77 3.83
C ALA A 29 -5.93 2.04 2.60
N GLY A 30 -5.59 1.00 1.83
CA GLY A 30 -4.84 1.11 0.58
C GLY A 30 -5.61 1.89 -0.48
N GLY A 31 -6.84 1.49 -0.81
CA GLY A 31 -7.68 2.19 -1.80
C GLY A 31 -7.97 3.64 -1.39
N GLY A 32 -8.25 3.89 -0.11
CA GLY A 32 -8.44 5.23 0.43
C GLY A 32 -7.19 6.10 0.32
N SER A 33 -6.00 5.55 0.61
CA SER A 33 -4.75 6.28 0.42
C SER A 33 -4.44 6.58 -1.04
N SER A 34 -4.73 5.66 -1.97
CA SER A 34 -4.54 5.87 -3.40
C SER A 34 -5.48 6.96 -3.94
N ALA A 35 -6.71 7.04 -3.44
CA ALA A 35 -7.62 8.13 -3.82
C ALA A 35 -7.06 9.50 -3.37
N VAL A 36 -6.51 9.60 -2.16
CA VAL A 36 -5.88 10.83 -1.67
C VAL A 36 -4.63 11.17 -2.49
N GLU A 37 -3.79 10.17 -2.77
CA GLU A 37 -2.63 10.33 -3.66
C GLU A 37 -3.03 10.91 -5.01
N LEU A 38 -4.07 10.38 -5.66
CA LEU A 38 -4.55 10.88 -6.95
C LEU A 38 -5.03 12.33 -6.87
N VAL A 39 -5.77 12.69 -5.81
CA VAL A 39 -6.22 14.08 -5.61
C VAL A 39 -5.03 15.01 -5.43
N VAL A 40 -4.06 14.64 -4.58
CA VAL A 40 -2.83 15.42 -4.35
C VAL A 40 -2.05 15.57 -5.64
N HIS A 41 -1.92 14.48 -6.41
CA HIS A 41 -1.26 14.49 -7.71
C HIS A 41 -1.92 15.50 -8.66
N MET A 42 -3.24 15.41 -8.84
CA MET A 42 -3.98 16.30 -9.74
C MET A 42 -3.86 17.77 -9.31
N VAL A 43 -3.99 18.06 -8.02
CA VAL A 43 -3.91 19.43 -7.51
C VAL A 43 -2.51 20.01 -7.72
N LEU A 44 -1.45 19.26 -7.36
CA LEU A 44 -0.08 19.72 -7.51
C LEU A 44 0.30 19.92 -8.99
N LEU A 45 -0.16 19.01 -9.87
CA LEU A 45 0.09 19.12 -11.30
C LEU A 45 -0.62 20.31 -11.92
N ALA A 46 -1.87 20.58 -11.53
CA ALA A 46 -2.65 21.69 -12.06
C ALA A 46 -2.21 23.06 -11.53
N THR A 47 -1.50 23.12 -10.40
CA THR A 47 -1.13 24.38 -9.72
C THR A 47 0.37 24.63 -9.72
N VAL A 48 1.12 23.92 -8.88
CA VAL A 48 2.54 24.16 -8.60
C VAL A 48 3.44 23.73 -9.75
N PHE A 49 3.13 22.58 -10.36
CA PHE A 49 4.02 21.93 -11.33
C PHE A 49 3.59 22.06 -12.78
N LYS A 50 2.47 22.73 -13.04
CA LYS A 50 1.98 23.05 -14.40
C LYS A 50 3.07 23.68 -15.28
N PRO A 51 3.91 24.62 -14.80
CA PRO A 51 4.97 25.23 -15.63
C PRO A 51 6.10 24.26 -16.02
N PHE A 52 6.21 23.10 -15.38
CA PHE A 52 7.26 22.11 -15.61
C PHE A 52 6.81 20.95 -16.51
N LEU A 53 5.58 21.01 -17.05
CA LEU A 53 5.05 20.02 -17.99
C LEU A 53 5.80 20.05 -19.33
N ASP A 54 6.22 21.23 -19.78
CA ASP A 54 6.94 21.41 -21.04
C ASP A 54 8.44 21.06 -20.94
N GLN A 55 8.89 20.58 -19.77
CA GLN A 55 10.26 20.11 -19.57
C GLN A 55 10.30 18.58 -19.65
N PRO A 56 10.57 18.00 -20.84
CA PRO A 56 10.56 16.56 -21.03
C PRO A 56 11.70 15.89 -20.25
N ILE A 57 11.45 14.65 -19.84
CA ILE A 57 12.48 13.75 -19.31
C ILE A 57 12.77 12.71 -20.38
N THR A 58 14.01 12.68 -20.87
CA THR A 58 14.48 11.64 -21.78
C THR A 58 15.13 10.52 -20.97
N ASN A 59 14.31 9.65 -20.38
CA ASN A 59 14.78 8.45 -19.70
C ASN A 59 13.79 7.32 -19.96
N ASP A 60 14.24 6.28 -20.66
CA ASP A 60 13.38 5.18 -21.11
C ASP A 60 12.70 4.43 -19.95
N ALA A 61 13.36 4.32 -18.79
CA ALA A 61 12.79 3.68 -17.62
C ALA A 61 11.70 4.54 -16.94
N LEU A 62 11.85 5.86 -16.96
CA LEU A 62 10.84 6.79 -16.41
C LEU A 62 9.65 6.97 -17.37
N ASN A 63 9.91 7.00 -18.67
CA ASN A 63 8.86 7.06 -19.69
C ASN A 63 7.99 5.80 -19.69
N MET A 64 8.60 4.62 -19.45
CA MET A 64 7.86 3.35 -19.35
C MET A 64 6.83 3.32 -18.20
N ILE A 65 7.04 4.09 -17.12
CA ILE A 65 6.09 4.21 -16.00
C ILE A 65 5.17 5.44 -16.13
N GLY A 66 5.16 6.12 -17.28
CA GLY A 66 4.30 7.26 -17.57
C GLY A 66 4.81 8.61 -17.02
N ILE A 67 6.10 8.71 -16.66
CA ILE A 67 6.71 9.97 -16.22
C ILE A 67 7.42 10.61 -17.42
N GLU A 68 6.70 11.46 -18.12
CA GLU A 68 7.15 12.07 -19.39
C GLU A 68 7.78 13.47 -19.21
N SER A 69 7.49 14.13 -18.08
CA SER A 69 8.01 15.47 -17.79
C SER A 69 8.45 15.65 -16.34
N LYS A 70 9.27 16.68 -16.10
CA LYS A 70 9.70 17.03 -14.74
C LYS A 70 8.52 17.40 -13.85
N GLY A 71 7.49 18.05 -14.40
CA GLY A 71 6.25 18.33 -13.69
C GLY A 71 5.58 17.06 -13.18
N TYR A 72 5.43 16.05 -14.06
CA TYR A 72 4.89 14.74 -13.68
C TYR A 72 5.76 14.00 -12.68
N LEU A 73 7.09 14.08 -12.81
CA LEU A 73 8.00 13.43 -11.85
C LEU A 73 7.83 14.01 -10.44
N TYR A 74 7.85 15.33 -10.31
CA TYR A 74 7.77 15.97 -9.00
C TYR A 74 6.41 15.76 -8.34
N THR A 75 5.32 15.85 -9.09
CA THR A 75 3.98 15.59 -8.56
C THR A 75 3.85 14.14 -8.12
N TYR A 76 4.33 13.19 -8.95
CA TYR A 76 4.34 11.78 -8.63
C TYR A 76 5.11 11.49 -7.34
N LEU A 77 6.34 11.99 -7.20
CA LEU A 77 7.15 11.74 -6.00
C LEU A 77 6.46 12.28 -4.72
N ILE A 78 5.87 13.48 -4.79
CA ILE A 78 5.19 14.08 -3.63
C ILE A 78 3.89 13.35 -3.34
N SER A 79 3.06 13.09 -4.35
CA SER A 79 1.76 12.43 -4.17
C SER A 79 1.92 11.02 -3.64
N THR A 80 2.86 10.25 -4.18
CA THR A 80 3.14 8.88 -3.77
C THR A 80 3.69 8.83 -2.34
N THR A 81 4.52 9.80 -1.94
CA THR A 81 4.98 9.93 -0.55
C THR A 81 3.81 10.18 0.41
N VAL A 82 2.89 11.08 0.06
CA VAL A 82 1.69 11.36 0.86
C VAL A 82 0.78 10.13 0.93
N GLY A 83 0.54 9.46 -0.20
CA GLY A 83 -0.27 8.24 -0.29
C GLY A 83 0.25 7.15 0.64
N TYR A 84 1.52 6.77 0.49
CA TYR A 84 2.15 5.76 1.35
C TYR A 84 2.20 6.18 2.83
N GLY A 85 2.40 7.48 3.11
CA GLY A 85 2.34 8.00 4.48
C GLY A 85 0.97 7.81 5.14
N ILE A 86 -0.12 8.13 4.42
CA ILE A 86 -1.49 7.94 4.90
C ILE A 86 -1.79 6.45 5.05
N ALA A 87 -1.43 5.62 4.07
CA ALA A 87 -1.58 4.18 4.12
C ALA A 87 -0.92 3.58 5.37
N PHE A 88 0.29 4.04 5.70
CA PHE A 88 1.01 3.64 6.90
C PHE A 88 0.25 4.02 8.18
N ILE A 89 -0.19 5.28 8.30
CA ILE A 89 -0.91 5.76 9.49
C ILE A 89 -2.22 4.98 9.69
N LEU A 90 -3.00 4.78 8.63
CA LEU A 90 -4.27 4.05 8.68
C LEU A 90 -4.03 2.58 9.06
N ASN A 91 -3.04 1.93 8.44
CA ASN A 91 -2.74 0.54 8.76
C ASN A 91 -2.21 0.36 10.18
N ARG A 92 -1.38 1.29 10.65
CA ARG A 92 -0.85 1.27 12.02
C ARG A 92 -1.94 1.48 13.08
N LYS A 93 -2.80 2.50 12.91
CA LYS A 93 -3.81 2.89 13.90
C LYS A 93 -5.10 2.07 13.83
N ILE A 94 -5.59 1.77 12.63
CA ILE A 94 -6.93 1.20 12.42
C ILE A 94 -6.86 -0.30 12.13
N THR A 95 -6.02 -0.71 11.17
CA THR A 95 -5.97 -2.10 10.68
C THR A 95 -5.30 -3.03 11.68
N PHE A 96 -4.10 -2.69 12.14
CA PHE A 96 -3.26 -3.61 12.92
C PHE A 96 -3.12 -3.23 14.40
N LYS A 97 -3.38 -1.96 14.77
CA LYS A 97 -3.23 -1.43 16.15
C LYS A 97 -1.88 -1.83 16.74
N ALA A 98 -0.80 -1.42 16.08
CA ALA A 98 0.55 -1.88 16.40
C ALA A 98 1.19 -1.13 17.57
N ASP A 99 1.81 -1.88 18.49
CA ASP A 99 2.53 -1.36 19.68
C ASP A 99 4.07 -1.39 19.53
N VAL A 100 4.60 -1.78 18.36
CA VAL A 100 6.05 -1.72 18.11
C VAL A 100 6.53 -0.28 17.97
N ASN A 101 7.82 -0.02 18.20
CA ASN A 101 8.43 1.30 18.02
C ASN A 101 8.04 1.91 16.64
N PRO A 102 7.41 3.10 16.59
CA PRO A 102 7.01 3.77 15.36
C PRO A 102 8.14 3.92 14.34
N THR A 103 9.35 4.24 14.80
CA THR A 103 10.52 4.46 13.93
C THR A 103 10.96 3.18 13.23
N LEU A 104 10.96 2.05 13.94
CA LEU A 104 11.29 0.75 13.34
C LEU A 104 10.25 0.34 12.30
N SER A 105 8.96 0.52 12.60
CA SER A 105 7.89 0.26 11.63
C SER A 105 8.01 1.15 10.39
N MET A 106 8.40 2.43 10.56
CA MET A 106 8.59 3.35 9.44
C MET A 106 9.75 2.93 8.53
N ILE A 107 10.89 2.54 9.10
CA ILE A 107 12.06 2.06 8.33
C ILE A 107 11.71 0.78 7.58
N LEU A 108 11.08 -0.20 8.25
CA LEU A 108 10.68 -1.45 7.60
C LEU A 108 9.62 -1.23 6.51
N TYR A 109 8.72 -0.27 6.69
CA TYR A 109 7.75 0.11 5.68
C TYR A 109 8.42 0.77 4.47
N ALA A 110 9.37 1.67 4.69
CA ALA A 110 10.13 2.29 3.62
C ALA A 110 10.90 1.25 2.78
N ILE A 111 11.57 0.29 3.42
CA ILE A 111 12.25 -0.82 2.73
C ILE A 111 11.26 -1.61 1.86
N MET A 112 10.09 -1.93 2.40
CA MET A 112 9.05 -2.66 1.67
C MET A 112 8.53 -1.87 0.46
N VAL A 113 8.33 -0.55 0.60
CA VAL A 113 7.91 0.32 -0.51
C VAL A 113 8.97 0.34 -1.61
N VAL A 114 10.25 0.51 -1.27
CA VAL A 114 11.35 0.49 -2.24
C VAL A 114 11.40 -0.84 -2.98
N PHE A 115 11.33 -1.96 -2.25
CA PHE A 115 11.25 -3.29 -2.87
C PHE A 115 10.05 -3.42 -3.82
N THR A 116 8.89 -2.92 -3.41
CA THR A 116 7.66 -2.98 -4.21
C THR A 116 7.78 -2.16 -5.49
N ILE A 117 8.46 -1.01 -5.47
CA ILE A 117 8.71 -0.20 -6.67
C ILE A 117 9.58 -0.97 -7.67
N PHE A 118 10.69 -1.58 -7.22
CA PHE A 118 11.54 -2.39 -8.09
C PHE A 118 10.82 -3.63 -8.62
N ALA A 119 10.08 -4.33 -7.76
CA ALA A 119 9.28 -5.48 -8.15
C ALA A 119 8.22 -5.09 -9.20
N ASN A 120 7.50 -3.98 -9.00
CA ASN A 120 6.49 -3.50 -9.94
C ASN A 120 7.11 -3.10 -11.29
N GLY A 121 8.27 -2.45 -11.29
CA GLY A 121 8.99 -2.14 -12.53
C GLY A 121 9.35 -3.39 -13.32
N TRP A 122 9.89 -4.41 -12.65
CA TRP A 122 10.25 -5.68 -13.27
C TRP A 122 9.02 -6.49 -13.72
N ILE A 123 8.00 -6.64 -12.87
CA ILE A 123 6.77 -7.36 -13.17
C ILE A 123 6.02 -6.68 -14.31
N GLY A 124 5.93 -5.34 -14.32
CA GLY A 124 5.30 -4.58 -15.41
C GLY A 124 5.96 -4.87 -16.76
N SER A 125 7.29 -4.86 -16.81
CA SER A 125 8.05 -5.22 -18.02
C SER A 125 7.84 -6.68 -18.43
N ALA A 126 7.89 -7.62 -17.45
CA ALA A 126 7.70 -9.05 -17.70
C ALA A 126 6.29 -9.37 -18.22
N MET A 127 5.26 -8.75 -17.63
CA MET A 127 3.87 -8.92 -18.05
C MET A 127 3.61 -8.35 -19.44
N THR A 128 4.21 -7.19 -19.76
CA THR A 128 4.09 -6.57 -21.10
C THR A 128 4.73 -7.47 -22.16
N THR A 129 5.93 -7.98 -21.88
CA THR A 129 6.65 -8.90 -22.76
C THR A 129 5.86 -10.21 -22.98
N PHE A 130 5.29 -10.76 -21.90
CA PHE A 130 4.44 -11.95 -21.97
C PHE A 130 3.17 -11.70 -22.79
N ALA A 131 2.51 -10.56 -22.58
CA ALA A 131 1.29 -10.20 -23.29
C ALA A 131 1.51 -10.05 -24.80
N GLN A 132 2.61 -9.40 -25.18
CA GLN A 132 3.03 -9.26 -26.58
C GLN A 132 3.39 -10.60 -27.20
N GLY A 133 4.11 -11.47 -26.47
CA GLY A 133 4.49 -12.81 -26.94
C GLY A 133 3.33 -13.79 -27.13
N HIS A 134 2.19 -13.56 -26.48
CA HIS A 134 1.00 -14.42 -26.54
C HIS A 134 -0.19 -13.80 -27.29
N ASN A 135 0.00 -12.69 -28.03
CA ASN A 135 -1.08 -11.93 -28.67
C ASN A 135 -2.23 -11.54 -27.71
N LEU A 136 -1.95 -11.41 -26.41
CA LEU A 136 -2.91 -10.97 -25.39
C LEU A 136 -3.04 -9.45 -25.43
N THR A 137 -3.42 -8.94 -26.59
CA THR A 137 -3.53 -7.51 -26.88
C THR A 137 -5.01 -7.12 -27.01
N GLY A 138 -5.32 -5.88 -26.66
CA GLY A 138 -6.67 -5.32 -26.72
C GLY A 138 -7.27 -5.04 -25.35
N GLY A 139 -8.28 -4.16 -25.32
CA GLY A 139 -8.75 -3.54 -24.09
C GLY A 139 -9.18 -4.49 -22.96
N PHE A 140 -9.67 -5.69 -23.29
CA PHE A 140 -9.99 -6.71 -22.28
C PHE A 140 -8.73 -7.28 -21.61
N TRP A 141 -7.72 -7.67 -22.39
CA TRP A 141 -6.47 -8.23 -21.85
C TRP A 141 -5.66 -7.17 -21.12
N ASP A 142 -5.65 -5.93 -21.61
CA ASP A 142 -5.02 -4.80 -20.92
C ASP A 142 -5.62 -4.58 -19.52
N MET A 143 -6.95 -4.74 -19.39
CA MET A 143 -7.62 -4.67 -18.09
C MET A 143 -7.21 -5.83 -17.18
N VAL A 144 -7.19 -7.06 -17.70
CA VAL A 144 -6.80 -8.26 -16.92
C VAL A 144 -5.36 -8.13 -16.42
N ILE A 145 -4.43 -7.72 -17.28
CA ILE A 145 -3.02 -7.53 -16.92
C ILE A 145 -2.86 -6.44 -15.87
N LYS A 146 -3.60 -5.33 -15.98
CA LYS A 146 -3.60 -4.27 -14.94
C LYS A 146 -4.11 -4.79 -13.61
N LEU A 147 -5.22 -5.54 -13.58
CA LEU A 147 -5.76 -6.11 -12.35
C LEU A 147 -4.79 -7.10 -11.69
N ILE A 148 -4.15 -7.95 -12.49
CA ILE A 148 -3.09 -8.87 -12.02
C ILE A 148 -1.91 -8.07 -11.47
N GLY A 149 -1.46 -7.05 -12.19
CA GLY A 149 -0.39 -6.15 -11.77
C GLY A 149 -0.67 -5.44 -10.44
N MET A 150 -1.93 -5.10 -10.17
CA MET A 150 -2.35 -4.53 -8.88
C MET A 150 -2.47 -5.59 -7.77
N ALA A 151 -2.86 -6.81 -8.11
CA ALA A 151 -3.05 -7.90 -7.15
C ALA A 151 -1.72 -8.50 -6.69
N ILE A 152 -0.73 -8.64 -7.59
CA ILE A 152 0.55 -9.27 -7.28
C ILE A 152 1.22 -8.61 -6.06
N PRO A 153 1.34 -7.27 -5.95
CA PRO A 153 1.90 -6.62 -4.77
C PRO A 153 1.14 -6.87 -3.47
N THR A 154 -0.17 -7.08 -3.54
CA THR A 154 -0.96 -7.39 -2.33
C THR A 154 -0.51 -8.68 -1.65
N LEU A 155 0.07 -9.63 -2.42
CA LEU A 155 0.55 -10.91 -1.92
C LEU A 155 1.71 -10.78 -0.93
N TRP A 156 2.61 -9.81 -1.09
CA TRP A 156 3.69 -9.56 -0.11
C TRP A 156 3.43 -8.35 0.77
N THR A 157 2.78 -7.30 0.27
CA THR A 157 2.53 -6.08 1.05
C THR A 157 1.62 -6.38 2.25
N TYR A 158 0.61 -7.25 2.12
CA TYR A 158 -0.24 -7.61 3.25
C TYR A 158 0.50 -8.41 4.33
N PRO A 159 1.19 -9.54 4.03
CA PRO A 159 2.00 -10.25 5.02
C PRO A 159 3.09 -9.38 5.64
N CYS A 160 3.81 -8.57 4.86
CA CYS A 160 4.82 -7.65 5.40
C CYS A 160 4.20 -6.64 6.37
N ASN A 161 3.07 -6.03 6.01
CA ASN A 161 2.37 -5.11 6.90
C ASN A 161 1.89 -5.81 8.17
N ARG A 162 1.33 -7.01 8.07
CA ARG A 162 0.77 -7.77 9.20
C ARG A 162 1.83 -8.32 10.14
N PHE A 163 2.85 -8.99 9.60
CA PHE A 163 3.77 -9.86 10.35
C PHE A 163 5.14 -9.24 10.59
N ILE A 164 5.55 -8.23 9.82
CA ILE A 164 6.89 -7.63 9.96
C ILE A 164 6.77 -6.22 10.54
N ILE A 165 5.95 -5.39 9.90
CA ILE A 165 5.91 -3.93 10.12
C ILE A 165 4.99 -3.55 11.30
N HIS A 166 3.77 -4.09 11.32
CA HIS A 166 2.75 -3.78 12.34
C HIS A 166 2.51 -4.94 13.31
N ARG A 167 3.60 -5.55 13.78
CA ARG A 167 3.54 -6.55 14.84
C ARG A 167 2.91 -5.96 16.11
N LYS A 168 2.32 -6.80 16.93
CA LYS A 168 2.05 -6.44 18.32
C LYS A 168 3.22 -6.94 19.16
N LYS A 169 3.65 -6.17 20.16
CA LYS A 169 4.55 -6.73 21.19
C LYS A 169 3.86 -7.98 21.73
N LYS A 170 4.57 -9.11 21.83
CA LYS A 170 4.08 -10.21 22.66
C LYS A 170 3.83 -9.62 24.05
N PRO A 171 2.70 -9.91 24.73
CA PRO A 171 2.60 -9.60 26.14
C PRO A 171 3.84 -10.22 26.79
N GLN A 172 4.64 -9.40 27.47
CA GLN A 172 5.66 -9.92 28.35
C GLN A 172 4.88 -10.76 29.36
N ILE A 173 4.92 -12.09 29.22
CA ILE A 173 4.51 -12.96 30.31
C ILE A 173 5.46 -12.54 31.42
N THR A 174 4.89 -11.93 32.45
CA THR A 174 5.53 -11.44 33.65
C THR A 174 6.41 -12.56 34.18
N ALA A 175 7.69 -12.55 33.83
CA ALA A 175 8.72 -13.38 34.45
C ALA A 175 9.09 -12.74 35.80
N THR A 176 8.08 -12.47 36.61
CA THR A 176 8.19 -11.83 37.93
C THR A 176 7.29 -12.52 38.96
N GLU A 177 6.86 -13.76 38.69
CA GLU A 177 6.17 -14.65 39.65
C GLU A 177 6.89 -16.01 39.78
N LYS A 178 8.21 -16.06 39.55
CA LYS A 178 9.04 -17.26 39.83
C LYS A 178 10.21 -17.02 40.76
N GLU A 179 10.27 -15.87 41.44
CA GLU A 179 11.26 -15.58 42.48
C GLU A 179 10.67 -15.54 43.91
N GLU A 180 9.36 -15.79 44.08
CA GLU A 180 8.69 -15.84 45.38
C GLU A 180 7.85 -17.13 45.58
N ALA A 181 8.38 -18.30 45.20
CA ALA A 181 7.81 -19.60 45.57
C ALA A 181 8.90 -20.56 46.04
#